data_AF-A0A6P5XUQ3-F1
#
_entry.id   AF-A0A6P5XUQ3-F1
#
_cell.length_a   1.000
_cell.length_b   1.000
_cell.length_c   1.000
_cell.angle_alpha   90.00
_cell.angle_beta   90.00
_cell.angle_gamma   90.00
#
_symmetry.space_group_name_H-M   'P 1'
#
loop_
_entity.id
_entity.type
_entity.pdbx_description
1 polymer ?
#
loop_
_entity_poly.entity_id
_entity_poly.type
_entity_poly.pdbx_seq_one_letter_code
_entity_poly.pdbx_strand_id
1 'polypeptide(L)'
;MLDANYENLRLGLVSLGQDHVGYKRLDFPLLKLSVVGGRPFSCGGQQIFRKRLLSTRYGVQDMDGSAKRIYDAALGTPEDHLVILLAHNGPTGLGSELNDICGKDWVFGGGDHGDLDLAQAISHLKETTTFSIPLVVFGHMHKELAYGNGLRKMIVVGTDDIIYLNGAIVPRVKRPINEQTAYRCSVDTETSLQASNSNGTKRAFTLVEILNGHVDKISESWVSVVGNETTLEEEYILFKSNGQSSL
;
A
#
# COMPACT_ATOMS: atom_id res chain seq x y z
N MET A 1 -15.66 8.70 21.64
CA MET A 1 -15.40 8.43 20.20
C MET A 1 -13.92 8.62 19.82
N LEU A 2 -13.12 9.41 20.55
CA LEU A 2 -11.66 9.49 20.38
C LEU A 2 -10.92 8.23 20.91
N ASP A 3 -11.44 7.58 21.95
CA ASP A 3 -10.75 6.48 22.63
C ASP A 3 -10.76 5.15 21.86
N ALA A 4 -11.86 4.80 21.19
CA ALA A 4 -11.93 3.58 20.38
C ALA A 4 -10.95 3.58 19.20
N ASN A 5 -10.73 4.75 18.59
CA ASN A 5 -9.75 4.90 17.51
C ASN A 5 -8.31 4.85 18.02
N TYR A 6 -8.05 5.29 19.26
CA TYR A 6 -6.72 5.25 19.86
C TYR A 6 -6.35 3.84 20.33
N GLU A 7 -7.29 3.09 20.92
CA GLU A 7 -7.07 1.70 21.31
C GLU A 7 -6.89 0.78 20.11
N ASN A 8 -7.70 0.93 19.04
CA ASN A 8 -7.49 0.18 17.81
C ASN A 8 -6.14 0.49 17.16
N LEU A 9 -5.72 1.77 17.18
CA LEU A 9 -4.40 2.17 16.72
C LEU A 9 -3.30 1.53 17.55
N ARG A 10 -3.43 1.55 18.88
CA ARG A 10 -2.48 0.96 19.81
C ARG A 10 -2.35 -0.54 19.57
N LEU A 11 -3.48 -1.25 19.47
CA LEU A 11 -3.53 -2.67 19.19
C LEU A 11 -2.86 -2.99 17.85
N GLY A 12 -3.17 -2.25 16.79
CA GLY A 12 -2.54 -2.44 15.48
C GLY A 12 -1.02 -2.28 15.53
N LEU A 13 -0.51 -1.26 16.22
CA LEU A 13 0.93 -1.05 16.38
C LEU A 13 1.59 -2.11 17.25
N VAL A 14 0.88 -2.62 18.27
CA VAL A 14 1.36 -3.74 19.09
C VAL A 14 1.43 -5.03 18.26
N SER A 15 0.42 -5.30 17.43
CA SER A 15 0.39 -6.46 16.54
C SER A 15 1.51 -6.43 15.49
N LEU A 16 1.86 -5.25 14.97
CA LEU A 16 3.01 -5.09 14.07
C LEU A 16 4.35 -5.22 14.81
N GLY A 17 4.42 -4.83 16.07
CA GLY A 17 5.61 -5.02 16.91
C GLY A 17 6.88 -4.44 16.29
N GLN A 18 7.87 -5.29 16.06
CA GLN A 18 9.16 -4.91 15.45
C GLN A 18 9.07 -4.70 13.93
N ASP A 19 7.99 -5.17 13.30
CA ASP A 19 7.77 -5.05 11.85
C ASP A 19 7.14 -3.71 11.47
N HIS A 20 6.83 -2.84 12.44
CA HIS A 20 6.38 -1.47 12.17
C HIS A 20 7.53 -0.60 11.67
N VAL A 21 7.53 -0.33 10.36
CA VAL A 21 8.59 0.43 9.68
C VAL A 21 8.33 1.94 9.56
N GLY A 22 7.23 2.50 10.07
CA GLY A 22 6.95 3.94 9.89
C GLY A 22 8.06 4.84 10.46
N TYR A 23 8.73 5.62 9.60
CA TYR A 23 9.97 6.37 9.87
C TYR A 23 11.12 5.52 10.43
N LYS A 24 11.19 4.26 10.01
CA LYS A 24 12.20 3.29 10.39
C LYS A 24 12.60 2.46 9.17
N ARG A 25 13.63 1.66 9.34
CA ARG A 25 14.09 0.67 8.37
C ARG A 25 14.09 -0.72 8.98
N LEU A 26 13.77 -1.71 8.15
CA LEU A 26 13.97 -3.12 8.44
C LEU A 26 14.86 -3.73 7.37
N ASP A 27 15.95 -4.38 7.81
CA ASP A 27 16.94 -4.98 6.92
C ASP A 27 16.70 -6.48 6.79
N PHE A 28 16.82 -6.99 5.56
CA PHE A 28 16.75 -8.39 5.20
C PHE A 28 18.05 -8.81 4.48
N PRO A 29 19.15 -9.05 5.23
CA PRO A 29 20.47 -9.29 4.64
C PRO A 29 20.54 -10.47 3.66
N LEU A 30 19.79 -11.54 3.93
CA LEU A 30 19.72 -12.71 3.04
C LEU A 30 19.11 -12.39 1.67
N LEU A 31 18.25 -11.37 1.61
CA LEU A 31 17.61 -10.90 0.39
C LEU A 31 18.32 -9.68 -0.21
N LYS A 32 19.35 -9.16 0.47
CA LYS A 32 20.00 -7.88 0.15
C LYS A 32 18.96 -6.77 -0.08
N LEU A 33 18.06 -6.65 0.89
CA LEU A 33 16.87 -5.80 0.80
C LEU A 33 16.69 -5.04 2.10
N SER A 34 16.32 -3.77 2.00
CA SER A 34 15.91 -2.94 3.12
C SER A 34 14.57 -2.29 2.83
N VAL A 35 13.63 -2.40 3.77
CA VAL A 35 12.32 -1.74 3.69
C VAL A 35 12.36 -0.51 4.58
N VAL A 36 12.18 0.67 3.98
CA VAL A 36 12.11 1.95 4.69
C VAL A 36 10.67 2.45 4.69
N GLY A 37 10.11 2.68 5.87
CA GLY A 37 8.73 3.14 5.97
C GLY A 37 8.59 4.66 5.91
N GLY A 38 7.65 5.11 5.09
CA GLY A 38 7.21 6.48 4.98
C GLY A 38 6.37 6.95 6.18
N ARG A 39 5.66 8.07 6.00
CA ARG A 39 4.78 8.64 7.02
C ARG A 39 3.61 7.70 7.35
N PRO A 40 3.45 7.26 8.61
CA PRO A 40 2.28 6.53 9.04
C PRO A 40 1.07 7.48 9.14
N PHE A 41 -0.14 6.93 8.95
CA PHE A 41 -1.41 7.66 9.03
C PHE A 41 -1.56 8.80 8.03
N SER A 42 -0.82 8.77 6.92
CA SER A 42 -1.05 9.75 5.88
C SER A 42 -2.49 9.70 5.38
N CYS A 43 -3.06 10.84 5.01
CA CYS A 43 -4.30 10.91 4.25
C CYS A 43 -4.10 11.67 2.94
N GLY A 44 -2.85 11.72 2.45
CA GLY A 44 -2.50 12.41 1.22
C GLY A 44 -2.51 13.94 1.28
N GLY A 45 -2.00 14.53 0.20
CA GLY A 45 -1.90 15.97 -0.01
C GLY A 45 -0.75 16.65 0.75
N GLN A 46 -0.80 17.98 0.74
CA GLN A 46 0.31 18.84 1.16
C GLN A 46 0.37 19.11 2.66
N GLN A 47 -0.58 18.62 3.46
CA GLN A 47 -0.66 18.91 4.89
C GLN A 47 -0.46 17.67 5.75
N ILE A 48 0.07 17.88 6.96
CA ILE A 48 0.19 16.82 7.95
C ILE A 48 -1.18 16.51 8.57
N PHE A 49 -1.60 15.25 8.44
CA PHE A 49 -2.72 14.70 9.18
C PHE A 49 -2.29 14.20 10.56
N ARG A 50 -3.16 14.36 11.57
CA ARG A 50 -2.92 13.95 12.97
C ARG A 50 -1.59 14.47 13.56
N LYS A 51 -1.28 15.76 13.34
CA LYS A 51 -0.04 16.43 13.81
C LYS A 51 0.33 16.11 15.26
N ARG A 52 -0.62 16.16 16.21
CA ARG A 52 -0.35 15.85 17.63
C ARG A 52 0.19 14.42 17.83
N LEU A 53 -0.35 13.44 17.11
CA LEU A 53 0.09 12.05 17.18
C LEU A 53 1.50 11.90 16.59
N LEU A 54 1.75 12.48 15.42
CA LEU A 54 3.05 12.43 14.75
C LEU A 54 4.14 13.13 15.55
N SER A 55 3.83 14.30 16.11
CA SER A 55 4.69 15.02 17.04
C SER A 55 5.05 14.17 18.26
N THR A 56 4.05 13.61 18.95
CA THR A 56 4.26 12.90 20.22
C THR A 56 5.02 11.60 20.02
N ARG A 57 4.71 10.85 18.95
CA ARG A 57 5.26 9.49 18.75
C ARG A 57 6.51 9.45 17.89
N TYR A 58 6.66 10.37 16.94
CA TYR A 58 7.75 10.38 15.96
C TYR A 58 8.55 11.68 15.95
N GLY A 59 8.17 12.68 16.74
CA GLY A 59 8.86 13.98 16.78
C GLY A 59 8.76 14.77 15.48
N VAL A 60 7.70 14.55 14.69
CA VAL A 60 7.46 15.22 13.39
C VAL A 60 6.43 16.34 13.55
N GLN A 61 6.76 17.55 13.09
CA GLN A 61 5.92 18.75 13.22
C GLN A 61 5.33 19.26 11.90
N ASP A 62 6.02 19.01 10.80
CA ASP A 62 5.74 19.55 9.47
C ASP A 62 6.24 18.59 8.38
N MET A 63 5.91 18.92 7.13
CA MET A 63 6.25 18.12 5.95
C MET A 63 7.76 17.92 5.82
N ASP A 64 8.55 18.97 6.00
CA ASP A 64 10.01 18.89 5.86
C ASP A 64 10.63 18.00 6.94
N GLY A 65 10.17 18.11 8.19
CA GLY A 65 10.57 17.21 9.27
C GLY A 65 10.16 15.78 9.01
N SER A 66 9.02 15.55 8.36
CA SER A 66 8.58 14.23 7.91
C SER A 66 9.49 13.67 6.82
N ALA A 67 9.78 14.46 5.78
CA ALA A 67 10.68 14.08 4.69
C ALA A 67 12.07 13.73 5.22
N LYS A 68 12.59 14.56 6.13
CA LYS A 68 13.87 14.31 6.80
C LYS A 68 13.85 12.99 7.58
N ARG A 69 12.77 12.65 8.28
CA ARG A 69 12.68 11.37 9.00
C ARG A 69 12.67 10.17 8.07
N ILE A 70 12.05 10.27 6.90
CA ILE A 70 12.07 9.20 5.89
C ILE A 70 13.49 9.05 5.33
N TYR A 71 14.14 10.17 4.99
CA TYR A 71 15.53 10.20 4.56
C TYR A 71 16.48 9.59 5.59
N ASP A 72 16.42 10.06 6.84
CA ASP A 72 17.25 9.58 7.95
C ASP A 72 17.03 8.07 8.21
N ALA A 73 15.81 7.55 8.01
CA ALA A 73 15.53 6.13 8.17
C ALA A 73 16.22 5.27 7.09
N ALA A 74 16.36 5.80 5.87
CA ALA A 74 17.10 5.12 4.81
C ALA A 74 18.62 5.16 5.02
N LEU A 75 19.15 6.16 5.74
CA LEU A 75 20.58 6.27 6.00
C LEU A 75 21.14 5.06 6.76
N GLY A 76 22.31 4.59 6.33
CA GLY A 76 22.95 3.39 6.88
C GLY A 76 22.39 2.09 6.33
N THR A 77 21.58 2.13 5.26
CA THR A 77 21.25 0.94 4.48
C THR A 77 22.56 0.33 3.97
N PRO A 78 22.77 -1.00 4.08
CA PRO A 78 23.97 -1.62 3.55
C PRO A 78 24.14 -1.34 2.05
N GLU A 79 25.37 -1.13 1.60
CA GLU A 79 25.66 -0.66 0.22
C GLU A 79 25.14 -1.61 -0.86
N ASP A 80 25.07 -2.92 -0.57
CA ASP A 80 24.60 -3.94 -1.51
C ASP A 80 23.10 -4.23 -1.41
N HIS A 81 22.36 -3.49 -0.59
CA HIS A 81 20.92 -3.64 -0.45
C HIS A 81 20.13 -2.78 -1.46
N LEU A 82 19.03 -3.35 -1.96
CA LEU A 82 17.95 -2.57 -2.56
C LEU A 82 17.14 -1.88 -1.47
N VAL A 83 16.68 -0.67 -1.71
CA VAL A 83 15.76 0.06 -0.84
C VAL A 83 14.35 0.00 -1.42
N ILE A 84 13.42 -0.61 -0.70
CA ILE A 84 11.99 -0.51 -0.97
C ILE A 84 11.39 0.52 -0.02
N LEU A 85 10.73 1.53 -0.57
CA LEU A 85 9.96 2.47 0.23
C LEU A 85 8.53 1.93 0.43
N LEU A 86 8.06 1.90 1.67
CA LEU A 86 6.70 1.50 2.02
C LEU A 86 5.96 2.65 2.70
N ALA A 87 4.92 3.19 2.06
CA ALA A 87 4.17 4.33 2.59
C ALA A 87 2.67 4.05 2.68
N HIS A 88 1.94 4.87 3.42
CA HIS A 88 0.48 4.75 3.45
C HIS A 88 -0.14 5.26 2.15
N ASN A 89 0.38 6.36 1.60
CA ASN A 89 -0.03 6.97 0.34
C ASN A 89 1.17 7.21 -0.57
N GLY A 90 0.95 7.37 -1.87
CA GLY A 90 2.02 7.59 -2.85
C GLY A 90 2.56 9.01 -2.84
N PRO A 91 3.71 9.28 -3.49
CA PRO A 91 4.29 10.61 -3.53
C PRO A 91 3.49 11.56 -4.43
N THR A 92 3.57 12.86 -4.17
CA THR A 92 3.03 13.87 -5.10
C THR A 92 3.82 13.88 -6.41
N GLY A 93 3.22 14.40 -7.49
CA GLY A 93 3.76 14.35 -8.86
C GLY A 93 3.13 13.24 -9.71
N LEU A 94 2.26 12.39 -9.14
CA LEU A 94 1.66 11.22 -9.78
C LEU A 94 0.13 11.26 -9.77
N GLY A 95 -0.48 12.45 -9.70
CA GLY A 95 -1.92 12.63 -9.54
C GLY A 95 -2.54 13.73 -10.41
N SER A 96 -2.03 13.98 -11.62
CA SER A 96 -2.55 15.00 -12.54
C SER A 96 -4.02 14.79 -12.89
N GLU A 97 -4.40 13.56 -13.22
CA GLU A 97 -5.74 13.15 -13.61
C GLU A 97 -6.43 12.40 -12.47
N LEU A 98 -7.76 12.39 -12.47
CA LEU A 98 -8.58 11.75 -11.43
C LEU A 98 -8.26 10.25 -11.24
N ASN A 99 -7.93 9.54 -12.33
CA ASN A 99 -7.63 8.11 -12.32
C ASN A 99 -6.13 7.79 -12.22
N ASP A 100 -5.27 8.81 -12.09
CA ASP A 100 -3.85 8.59 -11.84
C ASP A 100 -3.64 7.93 -10.47
N ILE A 101 -2.48 7.31 -10.28
CA ILE A 101 -2.19 6.50 -9.09
C ILE A 101 -2.33 7.28 -7.78
N CYS A 102 -2.06 8.59 -7.80
CA CYS A 102 -2.27 9.52 -6.67
C CYS A 102 -3.33 10.61 -6.96
N GLY A 103 -4.18 10.42 -7.97
CA GLY A 103 -5.21 11.40 -8.38
C GLY A 103 -6.42 11.47 -7.45
N LYS A 104 -6.88 12.66 -7.11
CA LYS A 104 -8.10 12.85 -6.30
C LYS A 104 -9.35 12.71 -7.17
N ASP A 105 -10.26 11.82 -6.78
CA ASP A 105 -11.45 11.43 -7.56
C ASP A 105 -12.79 11.71 -6.84
N TRP A 106 -12.77 12.16 -5.59
CA TRP A 106 -13.98 12.44 -4.81
C TRP A 106 -14.38 13.93 -4.74
N VAL A 107 -13.62 14.83 -5.36
CA VAL A 107 -13.90 16.27 -5.40
C VAL A 107 -13.85 16.79 -6.84
N PHE A 108 -14.77 17.69 -7.19
CA PHE A 108 -14.77 18.36 -8.48
C PHE A 108 -13.43 19.07 -8.74
N GLY A 109 -12.87 18.88 -9.94
CA GLY A 109 -11.55 19.40 -10.33
C GLY A 109 -10.38 18.47 -9.97
N GLY A 110 -10.56 17.50 -9.07
CA GLY A 110 -9.57 16.48 -8.75
C GLY A 110 -8.23 17.03 -8.24
N GLY A 111 -7.14 16.62 -8.91
CA GLY A 111 -5.78 17.05 -8.63
C GLY A 111 -4.95 16.08 -7.78
N ASP A 112 -3.69 16.42 -7.59
CA ASP A 112 -2.73 15.54 -6.94
C ASP A 112 -3.01 15.40 -5.44
N HIS A 113 -3.11 14.16 -4.99
CA HIS A 113 -3.32 13.81 -3.59
C HIS A 113 -2.17 13.02 -2.99
N GLY A 114 -1.02 12.98 -3.66
CA GLY A 114 0.18 12.35 -3.13
C GLY A 114 0.81 13.11 -1.95
N ASP A 115 1.71 12.43 -1.27
CA ASP A 115 2.47 12.89 -0.13
C ASP A 115 3.70 13.69 -0.58
N LEU A 116 3.74 14.97 -0.20
CA LEU A 116 4.87 15.86 -0.51
C LEU A 116 6.17 15.41 0.16
N ASP A 117 6.09 14.97 1.41
CA ASP A 117 7.23 14.52 2.21
C ASP A 117 7.89 13.26 1.64
N LEU A 118 7.09 12.33 1.10
CA LEU A 118 7.61 11.15 0.43
C LEU A 118 8.34 11.52 -0.87
N ALA A 119 7.77 12.42 -1.69
CA ALA A 119 8.40 12.89 -2.92
C ALA A 119 9.73 13.61 -2.63
N GLN A 120 9.76 14.49 -1.62
CA GLN A 120 10.98 15.18 -1.19
C GLN A 120 12.05 14.19 -0.71
N ALA A 121 11.67 13.20 0.11
CA ALA A 121 12.61 12.18 0.59
C ALA A 121 13.20 11.35 -0.55
N ILE A 122 12.38 10.93 -1.53
CA ILE A 122 12.84 10.19 -2.71
C ILE A 122 13.84 11.04 -3.52
N SER A 123 13.51 12.30 -3.82
CA SER A 123 14.41 13.19 -4.56
C SER A 123 15.75 13.34 -3.84
N HIS A 124 15.71 13.60 -2.53
CA HIS A 124 16.90 13.82 -1.75
C HIS A 124 17.78 12.56 -1.63
N LEU A 125 17.18 11.37 -1.49
CA LEU A 125 17.93 10.11 -1.50
C LEU A 125 18.63 9.88 -2.84
N LYS A 126 17.94 10.14 -3.97
CA LYS A 126 18.54 10.01 -5.31
C LYS A 126 19.69 10.99 -5.54
N GLU A 127 19.59 12.20 -4.99
CA GLU A 127 20.59 13.25 -5.18
C GLU A 127 21.85 13.03 -4.32
N THR A 128 21.71 12.39 -3.15
CA THR A 128 22.79 12.36 -2.13
C THR A 128 23.34 10.98 -1.83
N THR A 129 22.74 9.91 -2.36
CA THR A 129 23.13 8.53 -2.08
C THR A 129 23.27 7.72 -3.36
N THR A 130 23.87 6.54 -3.25
CA THR A 130 23.97 5.56 -4.34
C THR A 130 22.95 4.43 -4.19
N PHE A 131 21.92 4.61 -3.36
CA PHE A 131 20.93 3.57 -3.10
C PHE A 131 20.14 3.23 -4.37
N SER A 132 19.96 1.93 -4.61
CA SER A 132 19.02 1.45 -5.62
C SER A 132 17.62 1.43 -5.03
N ILE A 133 16.72 2.27 -5.54
CA ILE A 133 15.32 2.34 -5.08
C ILE A 133 14.40 1.82 -6.20
N PRO A 134 14.33 0.51 -6.46
CA PRO A 134 13.59 -0.01 -7.61
C PRO A 134 12.06 0.08 -7.43
N LEU A 135 11.58 0.26 -6.20
CA LEU A 135 10.16 0.12 -5.87
C LEU A 135 9.72 1.01 -4.71
N VAL A 136 8.63 1.74 -4.93
CA VAL A 136 7.85 2.43 -3.89
C VAL A 136 6.46 1.81 -3.83
N VAL A 137 6.15 1.15 -2.72
CA VAL A 137 4.85 0.54 -2.46
C VAL A 137 4.03 1.43 -1.54
N PHE A 138 2.77 1.66 -1.90
CA PHE A 138 1.85 2.41 -1.06
C PHE A 138 0.41 1.93 -1.19
N GLY A 139 -0.50 2.60 -0.49
CA GLY A 139 -1.93 2.33 -0.54
C GLY A 139 -2.76 3.62 -0.54
N HIS A 140 -3.80 3.64 0.29
CA HIS A 140 -4.75 4.74 0.47
C HIS A 140 -5.68 5.02 -0.72
N MET A 141 -5.13 5.23 -1.91
CA MET A 141 -5.90 5.56 -3.12
C MET A 141 -6.55 4.31 -3.70
N HIS A 142 -7.85 4.09 -3.47
CA HIS A 142 -8.51 2.85 -3.84
C HIS A 142 -8.50 2.58 -5.36
N LYS A 143 -8.45 1.29 -5.74
CA LYS A 143 -8.48 0.82 -7.13
C LYS A 143 -9.77 1.24 -7.86
N GLU A 144 -10.92 1.08 -7.22
CA GLU A 144 -12.19 1.57 -7.75
C GLU A 144 -12.33 3.05 -7.40
N LEU A 145 -12.66 3.86 -8.41
CA LEU A 145 -12.82 5.30 -8.23
C LEU A 145 -14.12 5.62 -7.51
N ALA A 146 -14.13 6.75 -6.81
CA ALA A 146 -15.29 7.27 -6.11
C ALA A 146 -16.51 7.32 -7.04
N TYR A 147 -17.67 6.96 -6.48
CA TYR A 147 -18.96 6.92 -7.17
C TYR A 147 -19.02 5.92 -8.35
N GLY A 148 -18.11 4.94 -8.41
CA GLY A 148 -18.10 3.92 -9.47
C GLY A 148 -17.59 4.45 -10.81
N ASN A 149 -16.81 5.53 -10.82
CA ASN A 149 -16.37 6.23 -12.03
C ASN A 149 -15.19 5.57 -12.76
N GLY A 150 -15.02 4.25 -12.62
CA GLY A 150 -13.98 3.47 -13.28
C GLY A 150 -12.85 3.04 -12.36
N LEU A 151 -11.68 2.78 -12.96
CA LEU A 151 -10.51 2.19 -12.27
C LEU A 151 -9.31 3.13 -12.27
N ARG A 152 -8.59 3.12 -11.16
CA ARG A 152 -7.32 3.81 -10.95
C ARG A 152 -6.16 3.06 -11.59
N LYS A 153 -5.18 3.80 -12.11
CA LYS A 153 -3.85 3.24 -12.45
C LYS A 153 -3.19 2.73 -11.17
N MET A 154 -2.89 1.43 -11.10
CA MET A 154 -2.30 0.82 -9.90
C MET A 154 -0.77 0.73 -9.96
N ILE A 155 -0.19 1.06 -11.11
CA ILE A 155 1.25 1.05 -11.33
C ILE A 155 1.65 2.23 -12.22
N VAL A 156 2.80 2.84 -11.91
CA VAL A 156 3.49 3.81 -12.75
C VAL A 156 4.98 3.49 -12.72
N VAL A 157 5.65 3.49 -13.88
CA VAL A 157 7.11 3.44 -13.96
C VAL A 157 7.61 4.85 -14.19
N GLY A 158 8.41 5.37 -13.25
CA GLY A 158 9.01 6.69 -13.36
C GLY A 158 10.07 6.76 -14.44
N THR A 159 10.44 7.97 -14.86
CA THR A 159 11.56 8.20 -15.80
C THR A 159 12.93 7.87 -15.21
N ASP A 160 12.95 7.59 -13.91
CA ASP A 160 14.09 7.16 -13.10
C ASP A 160 14.09 5.64 -12.84
N ASP A 161 13.29 4.89 -13.59
CA ASP A 161 13.09 3.44 -13.49
C ASP A 161 12.54 2.96 -12.13
N ILE A 162 12.10 3.88 -11.28
CA ILE A 162 11.41 3.55 -10.03
C ILE A 162 9.99 3.11 -10.35
N ILE A 163 9.59 1.94 -9.85
CA ILE A 163 8.21 1.48 -9.96
C ILE A 163 7.40 1.99 -8.76
N TYR A 164 6.32 2.70 -9.03
CA TYR A 164 5.34 3.13 -8.06
C TYR A 164 4.16 2.17 -8.09
N LEU A 165 3.95 1.45 -6.99
CA LEU A 165 2.95 0.38 -6.88
C LEU A 165 1.93 0.73 -5.80
N ASN A 166 0.66 0.83 -6.20
CA ASN A 166 -0.45 1.00 -5.28
C ASN A 166 -1.12 -0.34 -5.01
N GLY A 167 -1.08 -0.79 -3.76
CA GLY A 167 -1.69 -2.04 -3.30
C GLY A 167 -3.09 -1.89 -2.71
N ALA A 168 -3.77 -0.74 -2.86
CA ALA A 168 -5.06 -0.45 -2.23
C ALA A 168 -6.27 -1.05 -2.98
N ILE A 169 -6.37 -2.38 -2.93
CA ILE A 169 -7.55 -3.11 -3.39
C ILE A 169 -8.57 -3.17 -2.25
N VAL A 170 -9.77 -2.63 -2.43
CA VAL A 170 -10.82 -2.60 -1.40
C VAL A 170 -12.15 -3.03 -2.03
N PRO A 171 -12.88 -4.01 -1.44
CA PRO A 171 -12.50 -4.81 -0.27
C PRO A 171 -11.40 -5.83 -0.60
N ARG A 172 -10.42 -6.00 0.31
CA ARG A 172 -9.38 -7.05 0.19
C ARG A 172 -9.91 -8.46 0.38
N VAL A 173 -11.05 -8.60 1.05
CA VAL A 173 -11.71 -9.88 1.34
C VAL A 173 -13.13 -9.81 0.82
N LYS A 174 -13.46 -10.69 -0.12
CA LYS A 174 -14.81 -10.85 -0.67
C LYS A 174 -15.39 -12.16 -0.13
N ARG A 175 -16.66 -12.13 0.28
CA ARG A 175 -17.43 -13.34 0.60
C ARG A 175 -18.32 -13.67 -0.60
N PRO A 176 -18.48 -14.95 -0.96
CA PRO A 176 -19.44 -15.34 -1.97
C PRO A 176 -20.83 -14.90 -1.51
N ILE A 177 -21.56 -14.23 -2.40
CA ILE A 177 -22.96 -13.88 -2.17
C ILE A 177 -23.73 -15.18 -2.38
N ASN A 178 -24.34 -15.72 -1.33
CA ASN A 178 -25.33 -16.79 -1.49
C ASN A 178 -26.55 -16.18 -2.20
N GLU A 179 -26.78 -16.56 -3.46
CA GLU A 179 -27.94 -16.13 -4.25
C GLU A 179 -29.28 -16.49 -3.56
N GLN A 180 -29.29 -17.46 -2.63
CA GLN A 180 -30.47 -17.79 -1.82
C GLN A 180 -30.94 -16.68 -0.86
N THR A 181 -30.09 -15.72 -0.50
CA THR A 181 -30.46 -14.65 0.45
C THR A 181 -31.10 -13.42 -0.20
N ALA A 182 -31.03 -13.28 -1.53
CA ALA A 182 -31.66 -12.16 -2.24
C ALA A 182 -33.20 -12.29 -2.34
N TYR A 183 -33.77 -13.48 -2.11
CA TYR A 183 -35.21 -13.76 -2.25
C TYR A 183 -35.96 -13.97 -0.93
N ARG A 184 -35.31 -13.82 0.24
CA ARG A 184 -35.98 -13.93 1.55
C ARG A 184 -35.95 -12.62 2.32
N CYS A 185 -36.49 -11.56 1.71
CA CYS A 185 -37.00 -10.41 2.45
C CYS A 185 -38.53 -10.41 2.38
N SER A 186 -39.13 -11.40 3.04
CA SER A 186 -40.52 -11.33 3.50
C SER A 186 -40.86 -12.58 4.31
N VAL A 187 -41.31 -12.34 5.54
CA VAL A 187 -41.97 -13.24 6.51
C VAL A 187 -41.06 -13.97 7.51
N ASP A 188 -41.26 -13.60 8.77
CA ASP A 188 -40.68 -14.12 10.01
C ASP A 188 -40.93 -15.61 10.22
N THR A 189 -39.95 -16.33 10.79
CA THR A 189 -40.10 -17.09 12.06
C THR A 189 -38.80 -17.81 12.45
N GLU A 190 -38.54 -17.84 13.75
CA GLU A 190 -37.47 -18.59 14.42
C GLU A 190 -37.50 -20.08 14.04
N THR A 191 -36.55 -20.56 13.23
CA THR A 191 -35.84 -21.85 13.36
C THR A 191 -34.98 -22.11 12.12
N SER A 192 -33.67 -21.88 12.24
CA SER A 192 -32.64 -22.63 11.50
C SER A 192 -31.26 -22.17 11.96
N LEU A 193 -30.89 -22.60 13.17
CA LEU A 193 -29.49 -22.78 13.54
C LEU A 193 -29.00 -24.02 12.77
N GLN A 194 -28.43 -23.82 11.57
CA GLN A 194 -27.51 -24.70 10.84
C GLN A 194 -27.61 -24.43 9.32
N ALA A 195 -27.11 -23.27 8.88
CA ALA A 195 -26.60 -23.14 7.53
C ALA A 195 -25.08 -23.26 7.62
N SER A 196 -24.51 -24.23 6.92
CA SER A 196 -23.09 -24.61 6.90
C SER A 196 -22.14 -23.40 6.83
N ASN A 197 -21.32 -23.23 7.87
CA ASN A 197 -20.26 -22.21 8.00
C ASN A 197 -19.05 -22.42 7.07
N SER A 198 -19.22 -23.01 5.88
CA SER A 198 -18.12 -23.30 4.94
C SER A 198 -18.14 -22.41 3.70
N ASN A 199 -18.67 -21.20 3.79
CA ASN A 199 -18.54 -20.22 2.71
C ASN A 199 -17.15 -19.59 2.80
N GLY A 200 -16.22 -20.09 1.98
CA GLY A 200 -14.86 -19.56 1.90
C GLY A 200 -14.80 -18.08 1.54
N THR A 201 -13.60 -17.51 1.57
CA THR A 201 -13.36 -16.10 1.22
C THR A 201 -12.41 -15.99 0.04
N LYS A 202 -12.63 -15.00 -0.84
CA LYS A 202 -11.61 -14.59 -1.81
C LYS A 202 -10.78 -13.46 -1.21
N ARG A 203 -9.46 -13.57 -1.25
CA ARG A 203 -8.53 -12.60 -0.65
C ARG A 203 -7.56 -12.06 -1.70
N ALA A 204 -7.43 -10.74 -1.77
CA ALA A 204 -6.52 -10.07 -2.69
C ALA A 204 -5.10 -9.95 -2.10
N PHE A 205 -4.12 -10.30 -2.93
CA PHE A 205 -2.70 -10.14 -2.67
C PHE A 205 -2.04 -9.40 -3.82
N THR A 206 -0.96 -8.68 -3.53
CA THR A 206 -0.07 -8.12 -4.55
C THR A 206 1.27 -8.79 -4.37
N LEU A 207 1.73 -9.47 -5.42
CA LEU A 207 3.00 -10.19 -5.43
C LEU A 207 4.00 -9.40 -6.25
N VAL A 208 5.20 -9.25 -5.71
CA VAL A 208 6.35 -8.63 -6.39
C VAL A 208 7.46 -9.65 -6.42
N GLU A 209 7.92 -9.99 -7.61
CA GLU A 209 9.05 -10.86 -7.85
C GLU A 209 10.26 -10.00 -8.19
N ILE A 210 11.36 -10.17 -7.44
CA ILE A 210 12.61 -9.44 -7.63
C ILE A 210 13.69 -10.45 -8.00
N LEU A 211 14.33 -10.25 -9.15
CA LEU A 211 15.40 -11.08 -9.67
C LEU A 211 16.61 -10.20 -9.98
N ASN A 212 17.79 -10.62 -9.52
CA ASN A 212 19.06 -9.94 -9.77
C ASN A 212 19.07 -8.43 -9.44
N GLY A 213 18.36 -8.01 -8.38
CA GLY A 213 18.31 -6.61 -7.98
C GLY A 213 17.21 -5.78 -8.67
N HIS A 214 16.45 -6.38 -9.59
CA HIS A 214 15.41 -5.69 -10.37
C HIS A 214 14.04 -6.33 -10.15
N VAL A 215 12.99 -5.52 -10.21
CA VAL A 215 11.62 -6.03 -10.21
C VAL A 215 11.39 -6.75 -11.54
N ASP A 216 11.07 -8.03 -11.48
CA ASP A 216 10.81 -8.86 -12.66
C ASP A 216 9.32 -8.94 -12.98
N LYS A 217 8.47 -9.16 -11.96
CA LYS A 217 7.02 -9.27 -12.17
C LYS A 217 6.27 -8.63 -11.00
N ILE A 218 5.17 -7.96 -11.32
CA ILE A 218 4.17 -7.56 -10.33
C ILE A 218 2.83 -8.13 -10.77
N SER A 219 2.15 -8.85 -9.88
CA SER A 219 0.79 -9.33 -10.11
C SER A 219 -0.15 -9.04 -8.95
N GLU A 220 -1.41 -8.80 -9.29
CA GLU A 220 -2.54 -8.85 -8.37
C GLU A 220 -3.14 -10.24 -8.43
N SER A 221 -3.24 -10.92 -7.29
CA SER A 221 -3.75 -12.29 -7.20
C SER A 221 -4.93 -12.37 -6.24
N TRP A 222 -5.99 -13.06 -6.67
CA TRP A 222 -7.12 -13.40 -5.82
C TRP A 222 -7.05 -14.88 -5.45
N VAL A 223 -7.02 -15.16 -4.15
CA VAL A 223 -6.89 -16.50 -3.59
C VAL A 223 -8.19 -16.89 -2.89
N SER A 224 -8.79 -18.01 -3.29
CA SER A 224 -9.88 -18.65 -2.54
C SER A 224 -9.32 -19.28 -1.28
N VAL A 225 -10.03 -19.12 -0.17
CA VAL A 225 -9.70 -19.72 1.13
C VAL A 225 -10.94 -20.42 1.66
N VAL A 226 -10.95 -21.75 1.66
CA VAL A 226 -12.05 -22.59 2.14
C VAL A 226 -11.50 -23.52 3.22
N GLY A 227 -11.83 -23.24 4.49
CA GLY A 227 -11.20 -23.95 5.61
C GLY A 227 -9.68 -23.74 5.61
N ASN A 228 -8.93 -24.84 5.46
CA ASN A 228 -7.46 -24.83 5.35
C ASN A 228 -6.96 -24.89 3.90
N GLU A 229 -7.86 -24.98 2.92
CA GLU A 229 -7.49 -25.06 1.50
C GLU A 229 -7.39 -23.65 0.91
N THR A 230 -6.33 -23.43 0.12
CA THR A 230 -6.10 -22.18 -0.60
C THR A 230 -5.84 -22.43 -2.08
N THR A 231 -6.55 -21.74 -2.96
CA THR A 231 -6.40 -21.88 -4.42
C THR A 231 -6.30 -20.51 -5.08
N LEU A 232 -5.37 -20.35 -6.03
CA LEU A 232 -5.30 -19.16 -6.86
C LEU A 232 -6.48 -19.18 -7.85
N GLU A 233 -7.33 -18.15 -7.81
CA GLU A 233 -8.48 -18.05 -8.71
C GLU A 233 -8.22 -17.09 -9.89
N GLU A 234 -7.64 -15.92 -9.61
CA GLU A 234 -7.38 -14.90 -10.62
C GLU A 234 -5.96 -14.34 -10.41
N GLU A 235 -5.22 -14.12 -11.50
CA GLU A 235 -3.95 -13.39 -11.50
C GLU A 235 -3.97 -12.35 -12.61
N TYR A 236 -3.71 -11.10 -12.24
CA TYR A 236 -3.59 -9.97 -13.15
C TYR A 236 -2.14 -9.47 -13.11
N ILE A 237 -1.41 -9.65 -14.21
CA ILE A 237 -0.03 -9.16 -14.32
C ILE A 237 -0.08 -7.64 -14.55
N LEU A 238 0.41 -6.88 -13.58
CA LEU A 238 0.52 -5.41 -13.64
C LEU A 238 1.82 -4.96 -14.29
N PHE A 239 2.88 -5.76 -14.12
CA PHE A 239 4.20 -5.50 -14.67
C PHE A 239 4.91 -6.82 -14.97
N LYS A 240 5.66 -6.83 -16.06
CA LYS A 240 6.63 -7.88 -16.35
C LYS A 240 7.83 -7.27 -17.06
N SER A 241 9.02 -7.55 -16.58
CA SER A 241 10.25 -7.18 -17.26
C SER A 241 10.30 -7.96 -18.57
N ASN A 242 10.50 -7.25 -19.69
CA ASN A 242 10.77 -7.91 -20.96
C ASN A 242 12.19 -8.44 -20.85
N GLY A 243 12.35 -9.67 -20.33
CA GLY A 243 13.63 -10.27 -19.99
C GLY A 243 14.71 -9.95 -21.02
N GLN A 244 15.57 -8.98 -20.71
CA GLN A 244 16.88 -8.89 -21.34
C GLN A 244 17.69 -9.97 -20.64
N SER A 245 17.63 -11.18 -21.22
CA SER A 245 18.71 -12.14 -21.07
C SER A 245 19.98 -11.45 -21.57
N SER A 246 20.75 -10.88 -20.65
CA SER A 246 22.10 -10.45 -20.89
C SER A 246 22.97 -11.67 -21.14
N LEU A 247 23.14 -12.01 -22.42
CA LEU A 247 24.31 -12.68 -23.00
C LEU A 247 24.58 -12.08 -24.37
#